data_AF-A0AAU4W5R7-F1
#
_entry.id   AF-A0AAU4W5R7-F1
#
_cell.length_a   1.000
_cell.length_b   1.000
_cell.length_c   1.000
_cell.angle_alpha   90.00
_cell.angle_beta   90.00
_cell.angle_gamma   90.00
#
_symmetry.space_group_name_H-M   'P 1'
#
loop_
_entity.id
_entity.type
_entity.pdbx_description
1 polymer ?
#
loop_
_entity_poly.entity_id
_entity_poly.type
_entity_poly.pdbx_seq_one_letter_code
_entity_poly.pdbx_strand_id
1 'polypeptide(L)'
;MREGVTEKRRLPAAGRAHVPLLATVLVALLAGTWLMSGALVEAAGPLTVATGRTAVCCVVLTAFATARSSGRAQLRQVTRRPWLVCLLALLGFAGYAAGTLLAIGRVGTSLTNLVVALMPCAGVAIGALWFGERASARSVVGALLATAATGAYAALGGQGTLDAPGLLLALAGMLGFAVYGFLYRRTLAALPPLAVLPVLLAAATVMLLPLALPGLLTRPPSPAQWAGIALLGGAVYAPAYLVQHRLILLKGPVFTAAVQLAVPFTVRIGDWALGTADAPGAAEAALLAAACAGIALVTLERRRPGSGVSAPGPSVTPDSVGSADSSGAALPTTLPGCPSSTGSRTGPRAGR
;
A
#
# COMPACT_ATOMS: atom_id res chain seq x y z
N MET A 1 33.00 -34.30 3.37
CA MET A 1 32.09 -33.56 4.28
C MET A 1 32.70 -32.19 4.53
N ARG A 2 32.17 -31.13 3.92
CA ARG A 2 32.64 -29.75 4.11
C ARG A 2 31.61 -29.00 4.93
N GLU A 3 32.01 -28.65 6.15
CA GLU A 3 31.31 -27.69 7.00
C GLU A 3 31.33 -26.31 6.33
N GLY A 4 30.20 -25.94 5.74
CA GLY A 4 29.98 -24.61 5.19
C GLY A 4 29.70 -23.63 6.32
N VAL A 5 30.75 -23.01 6.85
CA VAL A 5 30.68 -21.87 7.77
C VAL A 5 29.84 -20.78 7.11
N THR A 6 28.64 -20.55 7.65
CA THR A 6 27.76 -19.46 7.22
C THR A 6 28.35 -18.16 7.74
N GLU A 7 29.24 -17.56 6.95
CA GLU A 7 29.83 -16.26 7.20
C GLU A 7 28.71 -15.22 7.26
N LYS A 8 28.33 -14.86 8.49
CA LYS A 8 27.33 -13.85 8.81
C LYS A 8 27.88 -12.49 8.39
N ARG A 9 27.74 -12.15 7.09
CA ARG A 9 28.21 -10.91 6.48
C ARG A 9 27.63 -9.73 7.27
N ARG A 10 28.43 -9.17 8.18
CA ARG A 10 28.03 -8.02 9.00
C ARG A 10 27.86 -6.84 8.05
N LEU A 11 26.62 -6.38 7.88
CA LEU A 11 26.35 -5.16 7.12
C LEU A 11 27.15 -3.99 7.73
N PRO A 12 27.77 -3.14 6.88
CA PRO A 12 28.54 -1.99 7.34
C PRO A 12 27.69 -1.10 8.26
N ALA A 13 28.32 -0.45 9.25
CA ALA A 13 27.65 0.34 10.29
C ALA A 13 26.67 1.41 9.74
N ALA A 14 26.94 1.94 8.53
CA ALA A 14 26.05 2.84 7.81
C ALA A 14 24.63 2.27 7.55
N GLY A 15 24.47 0.94 7.49
CA GLY A 15 23.18 0.29 7.31
C GLY A 15 22.25 0.33 8.53
N ARG A 16 22.77 0.61 9.74
CA ARG A 16 21.94 0.61 10.97
C ARG A 16 21.11 1.88 11.15
N ALA A 17 21.63 3.05 10.76
CA ALA A 17 20.93 4.32 10.85
C ALA A 17 19.85 4.51 9.77
N HIS A 18 19.95 3.75 8.67
CA HIS A 18 19.05 3.92 7.52
C HIS A 18 17.60 3.51 7.80
N VAL A 19 17.38 2.45 8.58
CA VAL A 19 16.02 1.94 8.89
C VAL A 19 15.20 2.91 9.74
N PRO A 20 15.70 3.41 10.90
CA PRO A 20 14.91 4.36 11.69
C PRO A 20 14.61 5.64 10.88
N LEU A 21 15.55 6.12 10.07
CA LEU A 21 15.30 7.24 9.16
C LEU A 21 14.13 6.95 8.19
N LEU A 22 14.16 5.80 7.51
CA LEU A 22 13.06 5.40 6.61
C LEU A 22 11.72 5.26 7.33
N ALA A 23 11.72 4.76 8.57
CA ALA A 23 10.52 4.65 9.39
C ALA A 23 9.96 6.03 9.76
N THR A 24 10.81 6.96 10.20
CA THR A 24 10.42 8.34 10.49
C THR A 24 9.90 9.06 9.25
N VAL A 25 10.60 8.93 8.12
CA VAL A 25 10.16 9.48 6.83
C VAL A 25 8.81 8.89 6.41
N LEU A 26 8.60 7.60 6.59
CA LEU A 26 7.31 6.97 6.29
C LEU A 26 6.19 7.55 7.14
N VAL A 27 6.38 7.68 8.46
CA VAL A 27 5.35 8.26 9.35
C VAL A 27 5.05 9.70 8.95
N ALA A 28 6.07 10.50 8.66
CA ALA A 28 5.91 11.88 8.23
C ALA A 28 5.16 11.98 6.89
N LEU A 29 5.50 11.16 5.89
CA LEU A 29 4.82 11.14 4.59
C LEU A 29 3.37 10.67 4.71
N LEU A 30 3.09 9.67 5.53
CA LEU A 30 1.73 9.18 5.77
C LEU A 30 0.89 10.22 6.51
N ALA A 31 1.40 10.80 7.59
CA ALA A 31 0.72 11.88 8.30
C ALA A 31 0.48 13.10 7.40
N GLY A 32 1.49 13.50 6.63
CA GLY A 32 1.38 14.55 5.62
C GLY A 32 0.31 14.25 4.57
N THR A 33 0.19 13.00 4.12
CA THR A 33 -0.86 12.58 3.19
C THR A 33 -2.24 12.86 3.76
N TRP A 34 -2.47 12.53 5.03
CA TRP A 34 -3.76 12.75 5.71
C TRP A 34 -4.05 14.23 5.93
N LEU A 35 -3.12 14.98 6.52
CA LEU A 35 -3.31 16.40 6.85
C LEU A 35 -3.51 17.25 5.60
N MET A 36 -2.69 17.04 4.56
CA MET A 36 -2.87 17.74 3.28
C MET A 36 -4.17 17.33 2.60
N SER A 37 -4.59 16.07 2.73
CA SER A 37 -5.89 15.64 2.21
C SER A 37 -7.04 16.37 2.91
N GLY A 38 -7.00 16.54 4.24
CA GLY A 38 -7.97 17.33 4.98
C GLY A 38 -8.11 18.75 4.43
N ALA A 39 -7.00 19.49 4.40
CA ALA A 39 -6.99 20.87 3.90
C ALA A 39 -7.46 20.98 2.44
N LEU A 40 -7.06 20.05 1.57
CA LEU A 40 -7.47 20.07 0.16
C LEU A 40 -8.92 19.61 -0.06
N VAL A 41 -9.44 18.71 0.76
CA VAL A 41 -10.83 18.25 0.68
C VAL A 41 -11.78 19.42 0.95
N GLU A 42 -11.48 20.26 1.94
CA GLU A 42 -12.23 21.48 2.23
C GLU A 42 -12.15 22.49 1.07
N ALA A 43 -10.96 22.67 0.49
CA ALA A 43 -10.73 23.68 -0.54
C ALA A 43 -11.26 23.29 -1.94
N ALA A 44 -11.02 22.04 -2.38
CA ALA A 44 -11.23 21.59 -3.77
C ALA A 44 -12.28 20.47 -3.90
N GLY A 45 -12.78 19.93 -2.78
CA GLY A 45 -13.74 18.84 -2.75
C GLY A 45 -13.09 17.45 -2.76
N PRO A 46 -13.70 16.46 -2.09
CA PRO A 46 -13.06 15.18 -1.81
C PRO A 46 -12.78 14.33 -3.05
N LEU A 47 -13.72 14.24 -3.99
CA LEU A 47 -13.55 13.44 -5.21
C LEU A 47 -12.53 14.05 -6.17
N THR A 48 -12.44 15.37 -6.22
CA THR A 48 -11.41 16.10 -6.99
C THR A 48 -10.02 15.78 -6.45
N VAL A 49 -9.84 15.87 -5.13
CA VAL A 49 -8.58 15.53 -4.46
C VAL A 49 -8.24 14.06 -4.64
N ALA A 50 -9.23 13.17 -4.51
CA ALA A 50 -9.07 11.73 -4.74
C ALA A 50 -8.53 11.44 -6.13
N THR A 51 -9.21 11.97 -7.15
CA THR A 51 -8.86 11.77 -8.56
C THR A 51 -7.50 12.38 -8.87
N GLY A 52 -7.29 13.64 -8.51
CA GLY A 52 -6.07 14.37 -8.82
C GLY A 52 -4.82 13.78 -8.18
N ARG A 53 -4.84 13.46 -6.87
CA ARG A 53 -3.68 12.87 -6.19
C ARG A 53 -3.34 11.49 -6.74
N THR A 54 -4.36 10.72 -7.12
CA THR A 54 -4.23 9.37 -7.71
C THR A 54 -3.63 9.46 -9.10
N ALA A 55 -4.11 10.39 -9.93
CA ALA A 55 -3.59 10.65 -11.27
C ALA A 55 -2.12 11.09 -11.24
N VAL A 56 -1.77 12.04 -10.37
CA VAL A 56 -0.39 12.54 -10.24
C VAL A 56 0.53 11.43 -9.74
N CYS A 57 0.13 10.68 -8.71
CA CYS A 57 0.89 9.54 -8.21
C CYS A 57 1.09 8.47 -9.32
N CYS A 58 0.04 8.20 -10.10
CA CYS A 58 0.12 7.32 -11.26
C CYS A 58 1.17 7.78 -12.27
N VAL A 59 1.18 9.06 -12.65
CA VAL A 59 2.16 9.63 -13.60
C VAL A 59 3.58 9.46 -13.07
N VAL A 60 3.83 9.84 -11.81
CA VAL A 60 5.15 9.75 -11.18
C VAL A 60 5.64 8.29 -11.14
N LEU A 61 4.82 7.37 -10.65
CA LEU A 61 5.21 5.95 -10.56
C LEU A 61 5.35 5.31 -11.95
N THR A 62 4.54 5.71 -12.93
CA THR A 62 4.68 5.26 -14.33
C THR A 62 6.01 5.73 -14.92
N ALA A 63 6.41 6.97 -14.67
CA ALA A 63 7.71 7.50 -15.12
C ALA A 63 8.86 6.66 -14.54
N PHE A 64 8.83 6.37 -13.22
CA PHE A 64 9.83 5.51 -12.58
C PHE A 64 9.84 4.08 -13.13
N ALA A 65 8.68 3.50 -13.41
CA ALA A 65 8.55 2.14 -13.93
C ALA A 65 9.04 2.03 -15.38
N THR A 66 8.71 3.01 -16.23
CA THR A 66 9.02 2.99 -17.67
C THR A 66 10.44 3.42 -18.00
N ALA A 67 11.14 4.08 -17.07
CA ALA A 67 12.57 4.40 -17.17
C ALA A 67 13.46 3.14 -17.32
N ARG A 68 12.97 1.95 -16.97
CA ARG A 68 13.68 0.67 -17.15
C ARG A 68 12.95 -0.21 -18.17
N SER A 69 13.70 -0.87 -19.06
CA SER A 69 13.13 -1.76 -20.09
C SER A 69 12.35 -2.94 -19.50
N SER A 70 12.85 -3.52 -18.41
CA SER A 70 12.17 -4.58 -17.65
C SER A 70 10.83 -4.12 -17.06
N GLY A 71 10.76 -2.89 -16.56
CA GLY A 71 9.54 -2.31 -16.01
C GLY A 71 8.43 -2.18 -17.07
N ARG A 72 8.77 -1.80 -18.30
CA ARG A 72 7.79 -1.74 -19.42
C ARG A 72 7.21 -3.11 -19.77
N ALA A 73 8.01 -4.17 -19.73
CA ALA A 73 7.53 -5.53 -19.96
C ALA A 73 6.58 -6.00 -18.84
N GLN A 74 6.93 -5.71 -17.59
CA GLN A 74 6.13 -6.07 -16.42
C GLN A 74 4.81 -5.31 -16.36
N LEU A 75 4.79 -4.01 -16.69
CA LEU A 75 3.56 -3.22 -16.83
C LEU A 75 2.59 -3.88 -17.82
N ARG A 76 3.09 -4.28 -19.00
CA ARG A 76 2.30 -4.99 -20.03
C ARG A 76 1.77 -6.33 -19.55
N GLN A 77 2.47 -7.01 -18.64
CA GLN A 77 2.00 -8.27 -18.07
C GLN A 77 0.78 -8.06 -17.16
N VAL A 78 0.76 -6.98 -16.37
CA VAL A 78 -0.37 -6.63 -15.50
C VAL A 78 -1.61 -6.26 -16.33
N THR A 79 -1.44 -5.46 -17.38
CA THR A 79 -2.56 -4.99 -18.22
C THR A 79 -3.26 -6.09 -19.01
N ARG A 80 -2.63 -7.26 -19.17
CA ARG A 80 -3.25 -8.45 -19.79
C ARG A 80 -4.35 -9.10 -18.95
N ARG A 81 -4.57 -8.63 -17.71
CA ARG A 81 -5.61 -9.13 -16.80
C ARG A 81 -6.58 -8.01 -16.42
N PRO A 82 -7.32 -7.44 -17.39
CA PRO A 82 -8.07 -6.19 -17.17
C PRO A 82 -9.14 -6.32 -16.08
N TRP A 83 -9.85 -7.45 -16.00
CA TRP A 83 -10.86 -7.67 -14.96
C TRP A 83 -10.26 -7.62 -13.54
N LEU A 84 -9.09 -8.25 -13.35
CA LEU A 84 -8.40 -8.30 -12.06
C LEU A 84 -7.87 -6.91 -11.70
N VAL A 85 -7.31 -6.20 -12.68
CA VAL A 85 -6.89 -4.80 -12.53
C VAL A 85 -8.06 -3.93 -12.08
N CYS A 86 -9.22 -4.02 -12.75
CA CYS A 86 -10.41 -3.25 -12.38
C CYS A 86 -10.87 -3.58 -10.95
N LEU A 87 -10.97 -4.86 -10.59
CA LEU A 87 -11.38 -5.26 -9.24
C LEU A 87 -10.41 -4.74 -8.17
N LEU A 88 -9.10 -4.92 -8.37
CA LEU A 88 -8.09 -4.48 -7.42
C LEU A 88 -8.00 -2.94 -7.35
N ALA A 89 -8.15 -2.25 -8.48
CA ALA A 89 -8.19 -0.79 -8.54
C ALA A 89 -9.42 -0.24 -7.81
N LEU A 90 -10.59 -0.85 -8.00
CA LEU A 90 -11.81 -0.49 -7.29
C LEU A 90 -11.65 -0.66 -5.78
N LEU A 91 -11.22 -1.83 -5.33
CA LEU A 91 -11.11 -2.14 -3.90
C LEU A 91 -9.97 -1.39 -3.20
N GLY A 92 -8.79 -1.35 -3.82
CA GLY A 92 -7.56 -0.85 -3.21
C GLY A 92 -7.30 0.64 -3.42
N PHE A 93 -7.87 1.27 -4.44
CA PHE A 93 -7.49 2.64 -4.79
C PHE A 93 -8.70 3.54 -4.98
N ALA A 94 -9.59 3.26 -5.92
CA ALA A 94 -10.75 4.11 -6.18
C ALA A 94 -11.73 4.13 -5.00
N GLY A 95 -12.22 2.96 -4.57
CA GLY A 95 -13.14 2.83 -3.45
C GLY A 95 -12.52 3.26 -2.13
N TYR A 96 -11.25 2.90 -1.90
CA TYR A 96 -10.51 3.37 -0.73
C TYR A 96 -10.34 4.90 -0.72
N ALA A 97 -9.87 5.51 -1.81
CA ALA A 97 -9.65 6.96 -1.88
C ALA A 97 -10.97 7.73 -1.81
N ALA A 98 -12.01 7.30 -2.53
CA ALA A 98 -13.32 7.92 -2.47
C ALA A 98 -13.93 7.80 -1.06
N GLY A 99 -13.97 6.59 -0.49
CA GLY A 99 -14.54 6.35 0.83
C GLY A 99 -13.82 7.15 1.93
N THR A 100 -12.48 7.13 1.94
CA THR A 100 -11.72 7.89 2.93
C THR A 100 -11.84 9.40 2.75
N LEU A 101 -11.72 9.93 1.53
CA LEU A 101 -11.79 11.39 1.34
C LEU A 101 -13.20 11.95 1.53
N LEU A 102 -14.24 11.20 1.15
CA LEU A 102 -15.62 11.58 1.48
C LEU A 102 -15.86 11.52 2.98
N ALA A 103 -15.26 10.54 3.69
CA ALA A 103 -15.34 10.48 5.15
C ALA A 103 -14.60 11.65 5.82
N ILE A 104 -13.42 12.05 5.33
CA ILE A 104 -12.69 13.22 5.86
C ILE A 104 -13.58 14.47 5.89
N GLY A 105 -14.32 14.74 4.81
CA GLY A 105 -15.22 15.89 4.74
C GLY A 105 -16.45 15.82 5.66
N ARG A 106 -16.65 14.70 6.38
CA ARG A 106 -17.80 14.46 7.27
C ARG A 106 -17.38 14.29 8.72
N VAL A 107 -16.42 13.41 8.98
CA VAL A 107 -15.97 13.01 10.31
C VAL A 107 -14.56 13.49 10.65
N GLY A 108 -13.91 14.21 9.74
CA GLY A 108 -12.58 14.77 9.92
C GLY A 108 -11.43 13.79 9.64
N THR A 109 -10.22 14.35 9.55
CA THR A 109 -8.99 13.64 9.18
C THR A 109 -8.56 12.62 10.23
N SER A 110 -8.48 13.04 11.50
CA SER A 110 -8.05 12.19 12.62
C SER A 110 -8.88 10.93 12.76
N LEU A 111 -10.22 11.05 12.83
CA LEU A 111 -11.11 9.90 12.99
C LEU A 111 -11.11 8.99 11.76
N THR A 112 -11.12 9.55 10.55
CA THR A 112 -11.02 8.73 9.33
C THR A 112 -9.74 7.91 9.30
N ASN A 113 -8.60 8.53 9.63
CA ASN A 113 -7.32 7.84 9.70
C ASN A 113 -7.31 6.74 10.78
N LEU A 114 -7.91 7.00 11.95
CA LEU A 114 -8.02 6.00 13.02
C LEU A 114 -8.86 4.79 12.58
N VAL A 115 -9.99 5.01 11.90
CA VAL A 115 -10.81 3.92 11.33
C VAL A 115 -10.01 3.11 10.32
N VAL A 116 -9.24 3.76 9.45
CA VAL A 116 -8.36 3.07 8.50
C VAL A 116 -7.24 2.28 9.19
N ALA A 117 -6.74 2.77 10.33
CA ALA A 117 -5.73 2.05 11.11
C ALA A 117 -6.23 0.70 11.66
N LEU A 118 -7.55 0.46 11.71
CA LEU A 118 -8.15 -0.84 12.05
C LEU A 118 -8.01 -1.92 10.97
N MET A 119 -7.39 -1.60 9.83
CA MET A 119 -7.19 -2.54 8.73
C MET A 119 -6.59 -3.91 9.14
N PRO A 120 -5.62 -4.01 10.07
CA PRO A 120 -5.15 -5.31 10.54
C PRO A 120 -6.23 -6.13 11.27
N CYS A 121 -7.12 -5.46 12.02
CA CYS A 121 -8.25 -6.10 12.69
C CYS A 121 -9.24 -6.67 11.67
N ALA A 122 -9.52 -5.91 10.60
CA ALA A 122 -10.32 -6.40 9.47
C ALA A 122 -9.67 -7.59 8.77
N GLY A 123 -8.34 -7.58 8.60
CA GLY A 123 -7.59 -8.71 8.06
C GLY A 123 -7.79 -10.01 8.85
N VAL A 124 -7.72 -9.94 10.18
CA VAL A 124 -8.00 -11.11 11.05
C VAL A 124 -9.44 -11.58 10.91
N ALA A 125 -10.41 -10.66 10.91
CA ALA A 125 -11.83 -11.00 10.75
C ALA A 125 -12.10 -11.68 9.41
N ILE A 126 -11.57 -11.13 8.31
CA ILE A 126 -11.70 -11.71 6.97
C ILE A 126 -11.02 -13.08 6.90
N GLY A 127 -9.81 -13.21 7.47
CA GLY A 127 -9.08 -14.48 7.60
C GLY A 127 -9.91 -15.57 8.27
N ALA A 128 -10.50 -15.25 9.41
CA ALA A 128 -11.33 -16.18 10.18
C ALA A 128 -12.63 -16.55 9.45
N LEU A 129 -13.34 -15.55 8.89
CA LEU A 129 -14.67 -15.75 8.29
C LEU A 129 -14.63 -16.45 6.93
N TRP A 130 -13.67 -16.11 6.06
CA TRP A 130 -13.62 -16.64 4.69
C TRP A 130 -12.64 -17.79 4.49
N PHE A 131 -11.57 -17.86 5.29
CA PHE A 131 -10.50 -18.85 5.11
C PHE A 131 -10.45 -19.88 6.23
N GLY A 132 -11.33 -19.77 7.25
CA GLY A 132 -11.35 -20.66 8.39
C GLY A 132 -10.06 -20.60 9.23
N GLU A 133 -9.30 -19.50 9.11
CA GLU A 133 -8.09 -19.31 9.91
C GLU A 133 -8.47 -19.15 11.39
N ARG A 134 -7.83 -19.93 12.27
CA ARG A 134 -8.06 -19.79 13.71
C ARG A 134 -7.43 -18.50 14.21
N ALA A 135 -8.27 -17.50 14.48
CA ALA A 135 -7.85 -16.29 15.19
C ALA A 135 -7.40 -16.67 16.61
N SER A 136 -6.23 -16.20 17.01
CA SER A 136 -5.76 -16.38 18.38
C SER A 136 -6.62 -15.55 19.35
N ALA A 137 -6.73 -15.99 20.60
CA ALA A 137 -7.39 -15.17 21.63
C ALA A 137 -6.76 -13.77 21.74
N ARG A 138 -5.43 -13.66 21.57
CA ARG A 138 -4.71 -12.38 21.57
C ARG A 138 -5.18 -11.45 20.44
N SER A 139 -5.30 -11.97 19.23
CA SER A 139 -5.74 -11.21 18.06
C SER A 139 -7.20 -10.77 18.19
N VAL A 140 -8.07 -11.62 18.74
CA VAL A 140 -9.47 -11.27 19.01
C VAL A 140 -9.57 -10.16 20.06
N VAL A 141 -8.89 -10.31 21.20
CA VAL A 141 -8.87 -9.28 22.25
C VAL A 141 -8.30 -7.97 21.71
N GLY A 142 -7.23 -8.02 20.92
CA GLY A 142 -6.65 -6.84 20.28
C GLY A 142 -7.61 -6.15 19.32
N ALA A 143 -8.31 -6.91 18.47
CA ALA A 143 -9.29 -6.38 17.54
C ALA A 143 -10.50 -5.76 18.24
N LEU A 144 -11.00 -6.40 19.30
CA LEU A 144 -12.09 -5.88 20.12
C LEU A 144 -11.67 -4.57 20.82
N LEU A 145 -10.49 -4.55 21.45
CA LEU A 145 -9.95 -3.35 22.09
C LEU A 145 -9.79 -2.20 21.09
N ALA A 146 -9.21 -2.48 19.91
CA ALA A 146 -8.99 -1.46 18.89
C ALA A 146 -10.29 -0.86 18.35
N THR A 147 -11.27 -1.73 18.08
CA THR A 147 -12.58 -1.33 17.56
C THR A 147 -13.37 -0.53 18.61
N ALA A 148 -13.40 -1.01 19.86
CA ALA A 148 -14.08 -0.34 20.96
C ALA A 148 -13.46 1.05 21.25
N ALA A 149 -12.13 1.14 21.30
CA ALA A 149 -11.43 2.40 21.51
C ALA A 149 -11.68 3.40 20.37
N THR A 150 -11.71 2.92 19.11
CA THR A 150 -12.03 3.76 17.95
C THR A 150 -13.48 4.23 17.97
N GLY A 151 -14.44 3.38 18.35
CA GLY A 151 -15.84 3.76 18.51
C GLY A 151 -16.04 4.78 19.63
N ALA A 152 -15.37 4.59 20.77
CA ALA A 152 -15.37 5.55 21.86
C ALA A 152 -14.70 6.88 21.47
N TYR A 153 -13.62 6.85 20.69
CA TYR A 153 -12.98 8.05 20.14
C TYR A 153 -13.94 8.81 19.22
N ALA A 154 -14.67 8.10 18.35
CA ALA A 154 -15.69 8.69 17.49
C ALA A 154 -16.83 9.34 18.30
N ALA A 155 -17.26 8.71 19.39
CA ALA A 155 -18.30 9.25 20.27
C ALA A 155 -17.84 10.49 21.06
N LEU A 156 -16.53 10.59 21.34
CA LEU A 156 -15.94 11.72 22.05
C LEU A 156 -15.74 12.95 21.14
N GLY A 157 -15.40 12.74 19.87
CA GLY A 157 -14.85 13.75 18.95
C GLY A 157 -15.80 14.77 18.33
N GLY A 158 -17.05 14.91 18.76
CA GLY A 158 -17.90 15.99 18.23
C GLY A 158 -19.30 16.09 18.82
N GLN A 159 -19.58 17.23 19.46
CA GLN A 159 -20.89 17.88 19.73
C GLN A 159 -22.15 17.01 19.96
N GLY A 160 -22.02 15.73 20.31
CA GLY A 160 -23.11 14.80 20.64
C GLY A 160 -23.72 14.00 19.49
N THR A 161 -23.26 14.09 18.23
CA THR A 161 -23.85 13.27 17.14
C THR A 161 -22.81 12.58 16.25
N LEU A 162 -22.89 11.24 16.21
CA LEU A 162 -22.09 10.39 15.33
C LEU A 162 -22.57 10.51 13.88
N ASP A 163 -21.74 11.00 12.95
CA ASP A 163 -22.02 10.95 11.52
C ASP A 163 -21.81 9.52 10.99
N ALA A 164 -22.85 8.69 11.14
CA ALA A 164 -22.86 7.31 10.70
C ALA A 164 -22.54 7.13 9.19
N PRO A 165 -23.07 7.96 8.26
CA PRO A 165 -22.65 7.91 6.86
C PRO A 165 -21.15 8.11 6.65
N GLY A 166 -20.52 9.08 7.33
CA GLY A 166 -19.08 9.31 7.23
C GLY A 166 -18.26 8.12 7.76
N LEU A 167 -18.67 7.55 8.90
CA LEU A 167 -18.05 6.34 9.44
C LEU A 167 -18.21 5.13 8.51
N LEU A 168 -19.39 4.95 7.91
CA LEU A 168 -19.65 3.86 6.97
C LEU A 168 -18.79 3.98 5.72
N LEU A 169 -18.57 5.20 5.20
CA LEU A 169 -17.67 5.46 4.08
C LEU A 169 -16.22 5.11 4.42
N ALA A 170 -15.74 5.51 5.61
CA ALA A 170 -14.40 5.17 6.07
C ALA A 170 -14.22 3.66 6.25
N LEU A 171 -15.20 2.99 6.88
CA LEU A 171 -15.21 1.54 7.08
C LEU A 171 -15.27 0.78 5.75
N ALA A 172 -16.12 1.19 4.82
CA ALA A 172 -16.21 0.58 3.49
C ALA A 172 -14.90 0.72 2.71
N GLY A 173 -14.27 1.90 2.75
CA GLY A 173 -12.95 2.11 2.15
C GLY A 173 -11.88 1.23 2.79
N MET A 174 -11.84 1.15 4.12
CA MET A 174 -10.89 0.32 4.88
C MET A 174 -11.07 -1.17 4.57
N LEU A 175 -12.31 -1.68 4.60
CA LEU A 175 -12.63 -3.08 4.30
C LEU A 175 -12.31 -3.43 2.84
N GLY A 176 -12.66 -2.55 1.90
CA GLY A 176 -12.28 -2.70 0.49
C GLY A 176 -10.77 -2.84 0.34
N PHE A 177 -10.00 -1.98 0.99
CA PHE A 177 -8.53 -2.05 0.95
C PHE A 177 -7.97 -3.33 1.61
N ALA A 178 -8.59 -3.80 2.71
CA ALA A 178 -8.20 -5.05 3.35
C ALA A 178 -8.40 -6.26 2.41
N VAL A 179 -9.56 -6.34 1.74
CA VAL A 179 -9.85 -7.36 0.72
C VAL A 179 -8.89 -7.26 -0.46
N TYR A 180 -8.61 -6.03 -0.93
CA TYR A 180 -7.58 -5.77 -1.95
C TYR A 180 -6.23 -6.38 -1.55
N GLY A 181 -5.77 -6.18 -0.31
CA GLY A 181 -4.50 -6.73 0.17
C GLY A 181 -4.43 -8.25 0.05
N PHE A 182 -5.52 -8.95 0.38
CA PHE A 182 -5.63 -10.40 0.22
C PHE A 182 -5.57 -10.83 -1.25
N LEU A 183 -6.42 -10.23 -2.10
CA LEU A 183 -6.49 -10.58 -3.52
C LEU A 183 -5.19 -10.25 -4.26
N TYR A 184 -4.57 -9.11 -3.96
CA TYR A 184 -3.27 -8.71 -4.48
C TYR A 184 -2.22 -9.78 -4.18
N ARG A 185 -2.12 -10.20 -2.92
CA ARG A 185 -1.16 -11.22 -2.49
C ARG A 185 -1.38 -12.54 -3.24
N ARG A 186 -2.62 -12.95 -3.42
CA ARG A 186 -2.96 -14.21 -4.11
C ARG A 186 -2.64 -14.18 -5.60
N THR A 187 -2.80 -13.02 -6.26
CA THR A 187 -2.85 -12.96 -7.73
C THR A 187 -1.67 -12.24 -8.37
N LEU A 188 -1.04 -11.30 -7.68
CA LEU A 188 -0.02 -10.40 -8.21
C LEU A 188 1.26 -10.33 -7.35
N ALA A 189 1.39 -11.11 -6.27
CA ALA A 189 2.58 -11.07 -5.39
C ALA A 189 3.91 -11.37 -6.09
N ALA A 190 3.87 -12.11 -7.20
CA ALA A 190 5.08 -12.43 -7.99
C ALA A 190 5.62 -11.23 -8.80
N LEU A 191 4.84 -10.15 -8.92
CA LEU A 191 5.23 -8.96 -9.68
C LEU A 191 5.73 -7.86 -8.74
N PRO A 192 6.75 -7.08 -9.16
CA PRO A 192 7.23 -5.98 -8.35
C PRO A 192 6.14 -4.90 -8.23
N PRO A 193 5.91 -4.32 -7.04
CA PRO A 193 4.87 -3.29 -6.85
C PRO A 193 5.03 -2.08 -7.77
N LEU A 194 6.26 -1.70 -8.12
CA LEU A 194 6.53 -0.64 -9.11
C LEU A 194 5.94 -0.93 -10.50
N ALA A 195 5.69 -2.19 -10.85
CA ALA A 195 5.00 -2.55 -12.09
C ALA A 195 3.48 -2.64 -11.91
N VAL A 196 2.98 -2.94 -10.71
CA VAL A 196 1.54 -3.13 -10.48
C VAL A 196 0.84 -1.81 -10.13
N LEU A 197 1.41 -1.03 -9.22
CA LEU A 197 0.80 0.19 -8.68
C LEU A 197 0.42 1.21 -9.77
N PRO A 198 1.27 1.52 -10.78
CA PRO A 198 0.88 2.49 -11.80
C PRO A 198 -0.36 2.05 -12.59
N VAL A 199 -0.50 0.76 -12.90
CA VAL A 199 -1.66 0.23 -13.63
C VAL A 199 -2.92 0.30 -12.79
N LEU A 200 -2.84 -0.04 -11.50
CA LEU A 200 -3.99 0.05 -10.59
C LEU A 200 -4.41 1.49 -10.34
N LEU A 201 -3.45 2.41 -10.18
CA LEU A 201 -3.73 3.84 -10.01
C LEU A 201 -4.30 4.48 -11.29
N ALA A 202 -3.85 4.05 -12.48
CA ALA A 202 -4.43 4.47 -13.75
C ALA A 202 -5.89 4.04 -13.84
N ALA A 203 -6.19 2.76 -13.59
CA ALA A 203 -7.55 2.24 -13.58
C ALA A 203 -8.42 2.94 -12.53
N ALA A 204 -7.89 3.19 -11.33
CA ALA A 204 -8.60 3.91 -10.29
C ALA A 204 -8.89 5.37 -10.67
N THR A 205 -7.94 6.05 -11.32
CA THR A 205 -8.13 7.41 -11.85
C THR A 205 -9.28 7.44 -12.85
N VAL A 206 -9.32 6.48 -13.78
CA VAL A 206 -10.41 6.36 -14.77
C VAL A 206 -11.76 6.12 -14.08
N MET A 207 -11.80 5.31 -13.03
CA MET A 207 -13.03 5.05 -12.26
C MET A 207 -13.51 6.25 -11.44
N LEU A 208 -12.58 7.04 -10.89
CA LEU A 208 -12.88 8.21 -10.08
C LEU A 208 -13.27 9.43 -10.91
N LEU A 209 -12.71 9.57 -12.12
CA LEU A 209 -12.95 10.70 -13.00
C LEU A 209 -14.45 11.01 -13.25
N PRO A 210 -15.31 10.06 -13.65
CA PRO A 210 -16.74 10.36 -13.84
C PRO A 210 -17.44 10.80 -12.55
N LEU A 211 -16.97 10.35 -11.38
CA LEU A 211 -17.52 10.77 -10.09
C LEU A 211 -17.07 12.20 -9.72
N ALA A 212 -15.84 12.58 -10.09
CA ALA A 212 -15.31 13.92 -9.84
C ALA A 212 -15.74 14.96 -10.89
N LEU A 213 -16.08 14.53 -12.11
CA LEU A 213 -16.36 15.41 -13.25
C LEU A 213 -17.45 16.47 -12.97
N PRO A 214 -18.60 16.15 -12.34
CA PRO A 214 -19.59 17.18 -12.02
C PRO A 214 -19.04 18.27 -11.10
N GLY A 215 -18.22 17.89 -10.11
CA GLY A 215 -17.56 18.83 -9.20
C GLY A 215 -16.53 19.70 -9.93
N LEU A 216 -15.72 19.11 -10.80
CA LEU A 216 -14.73 19.81 -11.61
C LEU A 216 -15.34 20.83 -12.57
N LEU A 217 -16.50 20.52 -13.16
CA LEU A 217 -17.19 21.42 -14.08
C LEU A 217 -17.90 22.58 -13.36
N THR A 218 -18.48 22.31 -12.20
CA THR A 218 -19.24 23.31 -11.43
C THR A 218 -18.33 24.23 -10.62
N ARG A 219 -17.25 23.69 -10.06
CA ARG A 219 -16.27 24.42 -9.24
C ARG A 219 -14.85 23.95 -9.57
N PRO A 220 -14.28 24.41 -10.70
CA PRO A 220 -12.94 24.02 -11.09
C PRO A 220 -11.91 24.45 -10.04
N PRO A 221 -10.91 23.60 -9.71
CA PRO A 221 -9.90 23.99 -8.74
C PRO A 221 -9.03 25.15 -9.24
N SER A 222 -8.66 26.05 -8.32
CA SER A 222 -7.72 27.12 -8.61
C SER A 222 -6.30 26.57 -8.89
N PRO A 223 -5.41 27.35 -9.53
CA PRO A 223 -4.02 26.93 -9.75
C PRO A 223 -3.30 26.53 -8.45
N ALA A 224 -3.57 27.23 -7.34
CA ALA A 224 -3.00 26.89 -6.03
C ALA A 224 -3.51 25.53 -5.51
N GLN A 225 -4.79 25.22 -5.71
CA GLN A 225 -5.36 23.93 -5.34
C GLN A 225 -4.79 22.80 -6.20
N TRP A 226 -4.62 23.02 -7.51
CA TRP A 226 -3.93 22.07 -8.39
C TRP A 226 -2.48 21.84 -7.98
N ALA A 227 -1.75 22.89 -7.61
CA ALA A 227 -0.39 22.77 -7.09
C ALA A 227 -0.36 21.95 -5.79
N GLY A 228 -1.32 22.18 -4.88
CA GLY A 228 -1.47 21.39 -3.65
C GLY A 228 -1.78 19.91 -3.92
N ILE A 229 -2.67 19.61 -4.87
CA ILE A 229 -2.99 18.25 -5.31
C ILE A 229 -1.77 17.58 -5.96
N ALA A 230 -1.01 18.32 -6.78
CA ALA A 230 0.21 17.82 -7.41
C ALA A 230 1.30 17.53 -6.38
N LEU A 231 1.49 18.42 -5.39
CA LEU A 231 2.40 18.21 -4.28
C LEU A 231 2.00 16.97 -3.46
N LEU A 232 0.72 16.85 -3.11
CA LEU A 232 0.18 15.69 -2.39
C LEU A 232 0.44 14.39 -3.16
N GLY A 233 0.06 14.32 -4.44
CA GLY A 233 0.20 13.10 -5.23
C GLY A 233 1.66 12.74 -5.54
N GLY A 234 2.46 13.73 -5.92
CA GLY A 234 3.81 13.52 -6.47
C GLY A 234 4.92 13.53 -5.42
N ALA A 235 4.89 14.47 -4.48
CA ALA A 235 5.97 14.65 -3.51
C ALA A 235 5.70 13.98 -2.15
N VAL A 236 4.44 13.66 -1.84
CA VAL A 236 4.09 13.01 -0.57
C VAL A 236 3.64 11.57 -0.80
N TYR A 237 2.60 11.37 -1.61
CA TYR A 237 1.93 10.08 -1.74
C TYR A 237 2.75 9.04 -2.52
N ALA A 238 3.34 9.41 -3.67
CA ALA A 238 4.21 8.52 -4.42
C ALA A 238 5.47 8.09 -3.61
N PRO A 239 6.22 9.00 -2.95
CA PRO A 239 7.32 8.61 -2.07
C PRO A 239 6.89 7.75 -0.89
N ALA A 240 5.70 7.99 -0.30
CA ALA A 240 5.18 7.15 0.77
C ALA A 240 5.10 5.67 0.33
N TYR A 241 4.58 5.40 -0.88
CA TYR A 241 4.54 4.04 -1.43
C TYR A 241 5.94 3.44 -1.62
N LEU A 242 6.90 4.22 -2.13
CA LEU A 242 8.27 3.75 -2.36
C LEU A 242 8.99 3.43 -1.04
N VAL A 243 8.91 4.33 -0.06
CA VAL A 243 9.52 4.17 1.26
C VAL A 243 8.87 3.01 2.00
N GLN A 244 7.54 2.92 1.99
CA GLN A 244 6.81 1.81 2.61
C GLN A 244 7.25 0.48 2.01
N HIS A 245 7.29 0.37 0.68
CA HIS A 245 7.72 -0.86 0.03
C HIS A 245 9.17 -1.21 0.37
N ARG A 246 10.07 -0.23 0.37
CA ARG A 246 11.47 -0.43 0.77
C ARG A 246 11.57 -0.94 2.20
N LEU A 247 10.78 -0.39 3.13
CA LEU A 247 10.79 -0.81 4.53
C LEU A 247 10.28 -2.24 4.70
N ILE A 248 9.25 -2.63 3.93
CA ILE A 248 8.74 -4.02 3.87
C ILE A 248 9.85 -4.96 3.40
N LEU A 249 10.60 -4.61 2.35
CA LEU A 249 11.70 -5.44 1.86
C LEU A 249 12.86 -5.55 2.88
N LEU A 250 13.13 -4.49 3.65
CA LEU A 250 14.26 -4.45 4.58
C LEU A 250 13.98 -5.09 5.95
N LYS A 251 12.76 -4.92 6.47
CA LYS A 251 12.38 -5.31 7.84
C LYS A 251 11.11 -6.14 7.92
N GLY A 252 10.46 -6.37 6.79
CA GLY A 252 9.21 -7.10 6.72
C GLY A 252 7.98 -6.22 6.92
N PRO A 253 6.81 -6.78 6.60
CA PRO A 253 5.51 -6.13 6.71
C PRO A 253 5.10 -5.86 8.16
N VAL A 254 5.45 -6.74 9.10
CA VAL A 254 5.08 -6.60 10.53
C VAL A 254 5.74 -5.37 11.14
N PHE A 255 7.06 -5.21 10.92
CA PHE A 255 7.78 -4.01 11.36
C PHE A 255 7.19 -2.74 10.74
N THR A 256 6.92 -2.78 9.44
CA THR A 256 6.34 -1.62 8.72
C THR A 256 4.96 -1.25 9.25
N ALA A 257 4.10 -2.23 9.55
CA ALA A 257 2.80 -2.01 10.17
C ALA A 257 2.93 -1.42 11.58
N ALA A 258 3.90 -1.91 12.39
CA ALA A 258 4.15 -1.37 13.72
C ALA A 258 4.57 0.11 13.68
N VAL A 259 5.40 0.51 12.71
CA VAL A 259 5.77 1.91 12.46
C VAL A 259 4.54 2.78 12.15
N GLN A 260 3.58 2.25 11.40
CA GLN A 260 2.38 2.99 11.03
C GLN A 260 1.42 3.26 12.21
N LEU A 261 1.58 2.57 13.34
CA LEU A 261 0.84 2.88 14.57
C LEU A 261 1.14 4.29 15.12
N ALA A 262 2.24 4.91 14.70
CA ALA A 262 2.54 6.30 15.04
C ALA A 262 1.70 7.32 14.23
N VAL A 263 1.11 6.91 13.10
CA VAL A 263 0.40 7.82 12.19
C VAL A 263 -0.85 8.43 12.84
N PRO A 264 -1.75 7.68 13.53
CA PRO A 264 -2.88 8.27 14.25
C PRO A 264 -2.51 9.40 15.22
N PHE A 265 -1.46 9.22 16.02
CA PHE A 265 -0.98 10.26 16.92
C PHE A 265 -0.44 11.46 16.16
N THR A 266 0.37 11.22 15.13
CA THR A 266 1.00 12.29 14.35
C THR A 266 -0.04 13.12 13.60
N VAL A 267 -1.07 12.47 13.04
CA VAL A 267 -2.20 13.16 12.40
C VAL A 267 -2.98 13.98 13.43
N ARG A 268 -3.29 13.43 14.61
CA ARG A 268 -4.04 14.18 15.63
C ARG A 268 -3.29 15.39 16.16
N ILE A 269 -1.98 15.25 16.39
CA ILE A 269 -1.10 16.37 16.77
C ILE A 269 -1.01 17.39 15.63
N GLY A 270 -0.95 16.92 14.38
CA GLY A 270 -0.95 17.76 13.19
C GLY A 270 -2.22 18.58 13.04
N ASP A 271 -3.40 18.00 13.26
CA ASP A 271 -4.68 18.73 13.24
C ASP A 271 -4.69 19.86 14.28
N TRP A 272 -4.17 19.60 15.49
CA TRP A 272 -4.00 20.65 16.51
C TRP A 272 -3.01 21.73 16.07
N ALA A 273 -1.83 21.34 15.58
CA ALA A 273 -0.79 22.27 15.17
C ALA A 273 -1.21 23.16 13.98
N LEU A 274 -2.09 22.66 13.11
CA LEU A 274 -2.65 23.41 11.98
C LEU A 274 -3.90 24.22 12.36
N GLY A 275 -4.38 24.12 13.60
CA GLY A 275 -5.56 24.83 14.08
C GLY A 275 -6.89 24.28 13.53
N THR A 276 -6.90 23.06 12.99
CA THR A 276 -8.11 22.39 12.49
C THR A 276 -8.86 21.63 13.59
N ALA A 277 -8.24 21.46 14.75
CA ALA A 277 -8.85 20.87 15.94
C ALA A 277 -8.26 21.46 17.24
N ASP A 278 -8.99 21.31 18.34
CA ASP A 278 -8.49 21.66 19.68
C ASP A 278 -7.29 20.79 20.08
N ALA A 279 -6.58 21.18 21.15
CA ALA A 279 -5.52 20.35 21.72
C ALA A 279 -6.05 18.97 22.15
N PRO A 280 -5.32 17.87 21.91
CA PRO A 280 -5.78 16.54 22.27
C PRO A 280 -5.94 16.41 23.78
N GLY A 281 -7.17 16.14 24.22
CA GLY A 281 -7.46 15.87 25.62
C GLY A 281 -6.87 14.55 26.11
N ALA A 282 -6.74 14.38 27.42
CA ALA A 282 -6.21 13.14 28.01
C ALA A 282 -7.03 11.89 27.64
N ALA A 283 -8.37 12.04 27.55
CA ALA A 283 -9.27 10.96 27.14
C ALA A 283 -9.03 10.55 25.67
N GLU A 284 -8.90 11.52 24.76
CA GLU A 284 -8.57 11.26 23.35
C GLU A 284 -7.23 10.53 23.21
N ALA A 285 -6.21 11.00 23.92
CA ALA A 285 -4.88 10.38 23.92
C ALA A 285 -4.93 8.94 24.45
N ALA A 286 -5.68 8.68 25.52
CA ALA A 286 -5.87 7.35 26.08
C ALA A 286 -6.59 6.41 25.10
N LEU A 287 -7.60 6.90 24.39
CA LEU A 287 -8.34 6.12 23.39
C LEU A 287 -7.47 5.83 22.15
N LEU A 288 -6.68 6.79 21.68
CA LEU A 288 -5.70 6.56 20.61
C LEU A 288 -4.64 5.51 21.02
N ALA A 289 -4.16 5.58 22.27
CA ALA A 289 -3.24 4.60 22.83
C ALA A 289 -3.86 3.21 22.95
N ALA A 290 -5.10 3.12 23.43
CA ALA A 290 -5.84 1.86 23.50
C ALA A 290 -6.07 1.26 22.10
N ALA A 291 -6.43 2.10 21.12
CA ALA A 291 -6.62 1.67 19.74
C ALA A 291 -5.33 1.11 19.14
N CYS A 292 -4.22 1.85 19.26
CA CYS A 292 -2.91 1.43 18.76
C CYS A 292 -2.39 0.19 19.49
N ALA A 293 -2.61 0.07 20.81
CA ALA A 293 -2.28 -1.12 21.58
C ALA A 293 -3.06 -2.35 21.09
N GLY A 294 -4.37 -2.20 20.81
CA GLY A 294 -5.19 -3.25 20.22
C GLY A 294 -4.68 -3.70 18.84
N ILE A 295 -4.36 -2.75 17.95
CA ILE A 295 -3.77 -3.06 16.64
C ILE A 295 -2.38 -3.71 16.79
N ALA A 296 -1.57 -3.28 17.78
CA ALA A 296 -0.29 -3.90 18.08
C ALA A 296 -0.45 -5.35 18.56
N LEU A 297 -1.47 -5.65 19.38
CA LEU A 297 -1.77 -7.02 19.81
C LEU A 297 -2.09 -7.93 18.62
N VAL A 298 -2.81 -7.41 17.62
CA VAL A 298 -3.15 -8.10 16.37
C VAL A 298 -1.93 -8.31 15.47
N THR A 299 -1.10 -7.27 15.30
CA THR A 299 -0.02 -7.27 14.31
C THR A 299 1.29 -7.91 14.80
N LEU A 300 1.60 -7.79 16.09
CA LEU A 300 2.86 -8.25 16.68
C LEU A 300 2.81 -9.67 17.22
N GLU A 301 1.74 -10.41 16.95
CA GLU A 301 1.66 -11.79 17.41
C GLU A 301 2.80 -12.62 16.80
N ARG A 302 3.67 -13.15 17.69
CA ARG A 302 4.75 -14.05 17.29
C ARG A 302 4.13 -15.31 16.71
N ARG A 303 4.22 -15.46 15.39
CA ARG A 303 3.97 -16.73 14.72
C ARG A 303 4.89 -17.79 15.32
N ARG A 304 4.31 -18.79 15.97
CA ARG A 304 5.04 -20.01 16.31
C ARG A 304 5.52 -20.64 14.99
N PRO A 305 6.83 -20.87 14.81
CA PRO A 305 7.34 -21.56 13.63
C PRO A 305 6.80 -22.99 13.65
N GLY A 306 5.76 -23.23 12.86
CA GLY A 306 5.06 -24.53 12.83
C GLY A 306 3.67 -24.49 12.19
N SER A 307 2.98 -23.34 12.17
CA SER A 307 1.71 -23.18 11.45
C SER A 307 1.92 -22.43 10.13
N GLY A 308 1.99 -23.17 9.02
CA GLY A 308 2.32 -22.70 7.67
C GLY A 308 1.31 -21.76 6.98
N VAL A 309 0.66 -20.83 7.70
CA VAL A 309 -0.37 -19.95 7.13
C VAL A 309 -0.02 -18.49 7.41
N SER A 310 0.65 -17.82 6.46
CA SER A 310 1.11 -16.40 6.46
C SER A 310 -0.02 -15.35 6.58
N ALA A 311 0.21 -14.29 7.38
CA ALA A 311 -0.83 -13.35 7.83
C ALA A 311 -1.35 -12.47 6.69
N PRO A 312 -2.60 -11.98 6.76
CA PRO A 312 -3.15 -11.04 5.80
C PRO A 312 -2.64 -9.62 6.11
N GLY A 313 -1.44 -9.32 5.65
CA GLY A 313 -0.98 -7.96 5.37
C GLY A 313 -0.26 -7.98 4.02
N PRO A 314 0.04 -6.82 3.38
CA PRO A 314 0.87 -6.76 2.18
C PRO A 314 2.31 -7.15 2.52
N SER A 315 2.52 -8.45 2.71
CA SER A 315 3.80 -9.11 2.88
C SER A 315 4.30 -9.55 1.52
N VAL A 316 4.98 -8.65 0.82
CA VAL A 316 5.83 -9.05 -0.29
C VAL A 316 7.07 -9.68 0.34
N THR A 317 7.09 -11.01 0.41
CA THR A 317 8.30 -11.79 0.71
C THR A 317 9.07 -12.00 -0.60
N PRO A 318 10.31 -11.52 -0.73
CA PRO A 318 11.16 -11.84 -1.87
C PRO A 318 12.04 -13.03 -1.50
N ASP A 319 11.62 -14.25 -1.83
CA ASP A 319 12.55 -15.37 -1.89
C ASP A 319 12.69 -15.81 -3.35
N SER A 320 13.95 -15.92 -3.78
CA SER A 320 14.47 -16.30 -5.11
C SER A 320 14.58 -15.18 -6.17
N VAL A 321 15.50 -14.25 -5.97
CA VAL A 321 16.33 -13.77 -7.12
C VAL A 321 17.57 -14.66 -7.12
N GLY A 322 17.51 -15.69 -7.96
CA GLY A 322 18.62 -16.59 -8.21
C GLY A 322 19.82 -15.83 -8.75
N SER A 323 20.97 -16.15 -8.16
CA SER A 323 22.29 -15.96 -8.73
C SER A 323 22.31 -16.54 -10.16
N ALA A 324 22.49 -15.67 -11.16
CA ALA A 324 22.92 -16.09 -12.48
C ALA A 324 24.35 -15.58 -12.66
N ASP A 325 25.29 -16.48 -12.40
CA ASP A 325 26.59 -16.45 -13.06
C ASP A 325 26.37 -16.39 -14.57
N SER A 326 27.04 -15.45 -15.23
CA SER A 326 27.34 -15.58 -16.66
C SER A 326 28.74 -15.03 -16.92
N SER A 327 29.69 -15.95 -16.88
CA SER A 327 30.88 -15.91 -17.72
C SER A 327 30.49 -15.84 -19.19
N GLY A 328 31.22 -15.02 -19.94
CA GLY A 328 31.56 -15.28 -21.33
C GLY A 328 30.62 -14.72 -22.40
N ALA A 329 31.04 -13.63 -23.04
CA ALA A 329 31.11 -13.53 -24.50
C ALA A 329 31.77 -12.18 -24.89
N ALA A 330 33.06 -12.25 -25.23
CA ALA A 330 33.72 -11.23 -26.02
C ALA A 330 33.36 -11.40 -27.52
N LEU A 331 33.43 -10.27 -28.21
CA LEU A 331 32.93 -9.92 -29.54
C LEU A 331 33.44 -10.76 -30.74
N PRO A 332 32.77 -10.65 -31.90
CA PRO A 332 33.03 -11.42 -33.11
C PRO A 332 34.16 -10.81 -33.95
N THR A 333 34.92 -11.67 -34.64
CA THR A 333 35.81 -11.24 -35.72
C THR A 333 35.62 -12.17 -36.92
N THR A 334 35.12 -11.60 -38.02
CA THR A 334 35.31 -12.00 -39.43
C THR A 334 34.90 -13.39 -39.92
N LEU A 335 33.89 -13.42 -40.81
CA LEU A 335 33.78 -14.38 -41.93
C LEU A 335 34.53 -13.81 -43.16
N PRO A 336 35.12 -14.64 -44.02
CA PRO A 336 34.39 -15.03 -45.24
C PRO A 336 34.63 -16.48 -45.69
N GLY A 337 33.65 -17.08 -46.39
CA GLY A 337 33.88 -18.24 -47.26
C GLY A 337 32.77 -19.30 -47.29
N CYS A 338 31.86 -19.20 -48.27
CA CYS A 338 31.20 -20.35 -48.91
C CYS A 338 32.25 -21.14 -49.74
N PRO A 339 32.04 -22.42 -50.17
CA PRO A 339 30.75 -22.98 -50.58
C PRO A 339 30.47 -24.49 -50.31
N SER A 340 29.19 -24.84 -50.51
CA SER A 340 28.65 -26.09 -51.09
C SER A 340 29.18 -27.47 -50.68
N SER A 341 28.31 -28.30 -50.08
CA SER A 341 28.14 -29.69 -50.51
C SER A 341 26.77 -30.27 -50.12
N THR A 342 26.01 -30.60 -51.16
CA THR A 342 24.90 -31.55 -51.25
C THR A 342 25.12 -32.86 -50.49
N GLY A 343 24.08 -33.37 -49.82
CA GLY A 343 24.13 -34.68 -49.16
C GLY A 343 22.74 -35.20 -48.77
N SER A 344 22.03 -35.75 -49.75
CA SER A 344 20.82 -36.56 -49.58
C SER A 344 21.12 -37.87 -48.85
N ARG A 345 20.28 -38.29 -47.89
CA ARG A 345 19.99 -39.73 -47.67
C ARG A 345 18.72 -39.95 -46.85
N THR A 346 17.70 -40.42 -47.56
CA THR A 346 16.54 -41.18 -47.09
C THR A 346 16.92 -42.61 -46.72
N GLY A 347 16.28 -43.18 -45.71
CA GLY A 347 16.27 -44.63 -45.48
C GLY A 347 15.48 -45.04 -44.23
N PRO A 348 14.36 -45.79 -44.37
CA PRO A 348 13.66 -46.42 -43.26
C PRO A 348 14.02 -47.92 -43.12
N ARG A 349 14.03 -48.44 -41.89
CA ARG A 349 14.01 -49.88 -41.57
C ARG A 349 13.11 -50.04 -40.33
N ALA A 350 11.88 -50.53 -40.51
CA ALA A 350 11.45 -51.93 -40.62
C ALA A 350 11.39 -52.61 -39.24
N GLY A 351 10.17 -52.98 -38.85
CA GLY A 351 9.90 -53.90 -37.76
C GLY A 351 9.96 -55.36 -38.21
N ARG A 352 10.24 -56.21 -37.24
CA ARG A 352 9.68 -57.54 -37.01
C ARG A 352 9.70 -57.79 -35.51
#